data_AF-A0A1D6F9T5-F1
#
_entry.id   AF-A0A1D6F9T5-F1
#
_cell.length_a   1.000
_cell.length_b   1.000
_cell.length_c   1.000
_cell.angle_alpha   90.00
_cell.angle_beta   90.00
_cell.angle_gamma   90.00
#
_symmetry.space_group_name_H-M   'P 1'
#
loop_
_entity.id
_entity.type
_entity.pdbx_description
1 polymer ?
#
loop_
_entity_poly.entity_id
_entity_poly.type
_entity_poly.pdbx_seq_one_letter_code
_entity_poly.pdbx_strand_id
1 'polypeptide(L)'
;MNYIECINVDFKSTRKESFYDLQLDVKGCQDVYASFDKYVEVERLEGDNKYHADKHGLQDAKKGVLFIDFPPVLQLQLKRFEYDFMRDTMVKINDRYEFPLQLDLDRDNGKYLSPDADRNVRNLYTLHSVLVHSGGVHGGHYYAFIRPTLSDQWFKFDDERVTKEDAKRALEEQYGGEEELPQTNPGLNNTPFKFTKYSNAYMLVYIRESDKDKIICNVDEKDIAEHLRIRLENDREEKERRKKEKAEAHLYTIIKVARDDDLKAQIGKDIYFDLVDHDKVPSFRIQKQMTFAQFKEEVAKEFGIPTQFQRFWLWAKRQNHTYRPNRPLCPQDEAHTVGQLKELVNKAHNAELKLFLEVELGLDLKPLPLPDKTREDIFLFFKLYEPEKEQLRYVGRLFVKASGRPQDILLKLRMLAGFSQDDDIELYEEIKFEPNVMCEYIDNRLLFRSCQLEDGDIICFQKPSKPDSADRYRFPDVPSFLTYIRNRQVVHFRSLEKPKDDEFCLEMSKIFTYDQVVEKVAEKLGVDDPSKIRLTSHNCYSQQPKPQPIKYRGVERLLDMLIHYNQTSDILYYEVLDIPLPELQALKTLKVTYHHATKDEVIFLDFLNCGC
;
A
#
# COMPACT_ATOMS: atom_id res chain seq x y z
N MET A 1 7.99 47.02 7.04
CA MET A 1 8.73 47.92 6.14
C MET A 1 10.20 47.58 6.24
N ASN A 2 10.77 47.03 5.17
CA ASN A 2 12.21 46.80 5.05
C ASN A 2 12.82 48.04 4.40
N TYR A 3 13.88 48.59 4.97
CA TYR A 3 14.59 49.73 4.40
C TYR A 3 16.08 49.44 4.28
N ILE A 4 16.68 49.99 3.22
CA ILE A 4 18.12 49.96 2.98
C ILE A 4 18.55 51.39 2.68
N GLU A 5 19.53 51.89 3.43
CA GLU A 5 20.08 53.24 3.30
C GLU A 5 21.59 53.14 3.09
N CYS A 6 22.07 53.60 1.94
CA CYS A 6 23.51 53.62 1.65
C CYS A 6 24.23 54.64 2.52
N ILE A 7 25.45 54.32 2.96
CA ILE A 7 26.22 55.17 3.88
C ILE A 7 26.98 56.28 3.10
N ASN A 8 27.55 55.92 1.95
CA ASN A 8 28.45 56.79 1.19
C ASN A 8 27.77 57.51 0.01
N VAL A 9 26.53 57.15 -0.30
CA VAL A 9 25.73 57.75 -1.39
C VAL A 9 24.30 58.00 -0.92
N ASP A 10 23.68 59.06 -1.41
CA ASP A 10 22.29 59.42 -1.10
C ASP A 10 21.32 58.51 -1.88
N PHE A 11 21.21 57.26 -1.42
CA PHE A 11 20.31 56.25 -1.97
C PHE A 11 19.60 55.52 -0.85
N LYS A 12 18.26 55.53 -0.89
CA LYS A 12 17.38 54.82 0.05
C LYS A 12 16.37 53.98 -0.71
N SER A 13 16.33 52.69 -0.40
CA SER A 13 15.32 51.76 -0.89
C SER A 13 14.39 51.36 0.25
N THR A 14 13.09 51.31 -0.01
CA THR A 14 12.09 50.88 0.97
C THR A 14 11.12 49.89 0.32
N ARG A 15 10.81 48.81 1.02
CA ARG A 15 9.89 47.77 0.58
C ARG A 15 8.86 47.49 1.66
N LYS A 16 7.59 47.49 1.28
CA LYS A 16 6.47 47.10 2.16
C LYS A 16 6.13 45.64 1.90
N GLU A 17 6.02 44.87 2.98
CA GLU A 17 5.69 43.45 2.97
C GLU A 17 4.66 43.20 4.07
N SER A 18 3.76 42.26 3.81
CA SER A 18 2.73 41.81 4.76
C SER A 18 3.18 40.52 5.43
N PHE A 19 2.73 40.29 6.67
CA PHE A 19 3.02 39.08 7.43
C PHE A 19 1.75 38.53 8.08
N TYR A 20 1.72 37.22 8.30
CA TYR A 20 0.68 36.54 9.08
C TYR A 20 1.19 36.11 10.46
N ASP A 21 2.46 35.74 10.53
CA ASP A 21 3.19 35.41 11.76
C ASP A 21 4.52 36.18 11.81
N LEU A 22 5.07 36.31 13.02
CA LEU A 22 6.41 36.82 13.26
C LEU A 22 7.28 35.73 13.86
N GLN A 23 8.42 35.48 13.22
CA GLN A 23 9.38 34.51 13.68
C GLN A 23 10.44 35.19 14.55
N LEU A 24 10.38 34.93 15.86
CA LEU A 24 11.25 35.53 16.85
C LEU A 24 12.42 34.60 17.19
N ASP A 25 13.62 35.17 17.22
CA ASP A 25 14.82 34.46 17.62
C ASP A 25 14.79 34.17 19.13
N VAL A 26 14.93 32.91 19.52
CA VAL A 26 15.00 32.52 20.94
C VAL A 26 16.44 32.49 21.43
N LYS A 27 17.35 31.95 20.62
CA LYS A 27 18.76 31.82 20.99
C LYS A 27 19.39 33.20 21.19
N GLY A 28 19.97 33.41 22.37
CA GLY A 28 20.57 34.68 22.76
C GLY A 28 19.57 35.77 23.18
N CYS A 29 18.28 35.48 23.23
CA CYS A 29 17.24 36.40 23.70
C CYS A 29 16.62 35.87 25.00
N GLN A 30 16.53 36.71 26.03
CA GLN A 30 15.96 36.30 27.33
C GLN A 30 14.43 36.35 27.34
N ASP A 31 13.84 37.23 26.53
CA ASP A 31 12.40 37.44 26.47
C ASP A 31 11.92 37.90 25.07
N VAL A 32 10.60 38.05 24.95
CA VAL A 32 9.94 38.57 23.75
C VAL A 32 10.44 39.95 23.35
N TYR A 33 10.69 40.85 24.30
CA TYR A 33 11.13 42.21 24.00
C TYR A 33 12.55 42.25 23.42
N ALA A 34 13.46 41.46 23.96
CA ALA A 34 14.81 41.27 23.42
C ALA A 34 14.77 40.74 21.98
N SER A 35 13.79 39.88 21.68
CA SER A 35 13.60 39.34 20.33
C SER A 35 13.07 40.40 19.36
N PHE A 36 12.13 41.25 19.80
CA PHE A 36 11.66 42.39 19.00
C PHE A 36 12.76 43.44 18.79
N ASP A 37 13.57 43.70 19.81
CA ASP A 37 14.75 44.58 19.72
C ASP A 37 15.73 44.07 18.67
N LYS A 38 16.04 42.77 18.69
CA LYS A 38 16.88 42.12 17.68
C LYS A 38 16.24 42.12 16.29
N TYR A 39 14.91 41.98 16.21
CA TYR A 39 14.18 41.98 14.95
C TYR A 39 14.27 43.32 14.21
N VAL A 40 14.27 44.44 14.95
CA VAL A 40 14.41 45.80 14.38
C VAL A 40 15.86 46.30 14.37
N GLU A 41 16.82 45.47 14.79
CA GLU A 41 18.24 45.82 14.81
C GLU A 41 18.73 46.14 13.40
N VAL A 42 19.53 47.20 13.28
CA VAL A 42 20.05 47.65 11.99
C VAL A 42 21.30 46.86 11.63
N GLU A 43 21.19 46.05 10.58
CA GLU A 43 22.29 45.28 9.99
C GLU A 43 23.16 46.19 9.10
N ARG A 44 24.48 46.07 9.23
CA ARG A 44 25.44 46.75 8.37
C ARG A 44 25.91 45.81 7.26
N LEU A 45 25.69 46.24 6.02
CA LEU A 45 26.10 45.57 4.80
C LEU A 45 27.47 46.13 4.39
N GLU A 46 28.55 45.48 4.81
CA GLU A 46 29.94 45.89 4.58
C GLU A 46 30.76 44.70 4.01
N GLY A 47 31.95 44.96 3.44
CA GLY A 47 32.86 43.93 2.94
C GLY A 47 32.32 43.18 1.71
N ASP A 48 32.28 41.84 1.78
CA ASP A 48 31.75 40.99 0.70
C ASP A 48 30.22 41.02 0.61
N ASN A 49 29.54 41.56 1.63
CA ASN A 49 28.08 41.64 1.73
C ASN A 49 27.51 43.02 1.32
N LYS A 50 28.24 43.79 0.51
CA LYS A 50 27.80 45.14 0.08
C LYS A 50 26.50 45.10 -0.70
N TYR A 51 25.69 46.14 -0.53
CA TYR A 51 24.43 46.30 -1.24
C TYR A 51 24.66 46.80 -2.67
N HIS A 52 24.08 46.13 -3.66
CA HIS A 52 24.11 46.59 -5.05
C HIS A 52 23.04 47.67 -5.28
N ALA A 53 23.42 48.94 -5.15
CA ALA A 53 22.58 50.07 -5.47
C ALA A 53 22.63 50.34 -6.98
N ASP A 54 21.54 50.05 -7.70
CA ASP A 54 21.44 50.05 -9.17
C ASP A 54 22.41 51.00 -9.93
N LYS A 55 22.31 52.31 -9.66
CA LYS A 55 23.09 53.35 -10.34
C LYS A 55 24.48 53.61 -9.73
N HIS A 56 24.75 53.07 -8.54
CA HIS A 56 25.94 53.35 -7.72
C HIS A 56 26.80 52.10 -7.45
N GLY A 57 26.44 50.93 -7.98
CA GLY A 57 27.17 49.68 -7.80
C GLY A 57 27.14 49.16 -6.36
N LEU A 58 28.16 48.41 -5.96
CA LEU A 58 28.28 47.86 -4.60
C LEU A 58 28.63 48.95 -3.58
N GLN A 59 27.76 49.17 -2.61
CA GLN A 59 27.86 50.21 -1.59
C GLN A 59 27.69 49.63 -0.19
N ASP A 60 28.39 50.24 0.76
CA ASP A 60 28.15 49.96 2.18
C ASP A 60 26.79 50.56 2.57
N ALA A 61 25.94 49.77 3.22
CA ALA A 61 24.56 50.17 3.50
C ALA A 61 24.09 49.69 4.87
N LYS A 62 23.07 50.36 5.40
CA LYS A 62 22.34 49.96 6.60
C LYS A 62 21.01 49.36 6.17
N LYS A 63 20.72 48.16 6.63
CA LYS A 63 19.46 47.46 6.40
C LYS A 63 18.72 47.35 7.72
N GLY A 64 17.45 47.70 7.74
CA GLY A 64 16.62 47.59 8.94
C GLY A 64 15.17 47.27 8.61
N VAL A 65 14.44 46.89 9.65
CA VAL A 65 13.03 46.52 9.57
C VAL A 65 12.25 47.31 10.62
N LEU A 66 11.12 47.89 10.22
CA LEU A 66 10.17 48.57 11.11
C LEU A 66 8.73 48.15 10.76
N PHE A 67 7.85 48.17 11.75
CA PHE A 67 6.44 47.81 11.58
C PHE A 67 5.61 49.03 11.20
N ILE A 68 4.73 48.91 10.21
CA ILE A 68 3.79 49.98 9.86
C ILE A 68 2.57 49.90 10.77
N ASP A 69 2.06 48.69 10.94
CA ASP A 69 0.89 48.34 11.74
C ASP A 69 1.04 46.90 12.26
N PHE A 70 0.37 46.61 13.37
CA PHE A 70 0.24 45.24 13.89
C PHE A 70 -1.18 44.72 13.69
N PRO A 71 -1.39 43.41 13.53
CA PRO A 71 -2.72 42.82 13.37
C PRO A 71 -3.48 42.72 14.71
N PRO A 72 -4.82 42.66 14.71
CA PRO A 72 -5.62 42.40 15.92
C PRO A 72 -5.28 41.08 16.62
N VAL A 73 -4.90 40.05 15.85
CA VAL A 73 -4.41 38.76 16.35
C VAL A 73 -2.95 38.63 15.94
N LEU A 74 -2.06 38.63 16.92
CA LEU A 74 -0.63 38.56 16.73
C LEU A 74 -0.13 37.15 17.01
N GLN A 75 0.44 36.52 15.99
CA GLN A 75 1.01 35.17 16.07
C GLN A 75 2.54 35.26 16.10
N LEU A 76 3.15 34.81 17.21
CA LEU A 76 4.59 34.83 17.40
C LEU A 76 5.11 33.40 17.39
N GLN A 77 5.85 33.03 16.35
CA GLN A 77 6.54 31.75 16.27
C GLN A 77 7.91 31.90 16.93
N LEU A 78 8.18 31.09 17.95
CA LEU A 78 9.47 31.07 18.63
C LEU A 78 10.40 30.12 17.89
N LYS A 79 11.48 30.64 17.29
CA LYS A 79 12.47 29.83 16.55
C LYS A 79 13.29 28.97 17.52
N ARG A 80 12.68 27.88 17.98
CA ARG A 80 13.30 26.88 18.86
C ARG A 80 13.94 25.73 18.09
N PHE A 81 14.00 25.79 16.77
CA PHE A 81 14.70 24.81 15.95
C PHE A 81 15.69 25.53 15.06
N GLU A 82 16.94 25.15 15.15
CA GLU A 82 18.01 25.68 14.32
C GLU A 82 18.91 24.54 13.84
N TYR A 83 19.59 24.78 12.73
CA TYR A 83 20.58 23.85 12.22
C TYR A 83 21.95 24.16 12.87
N ASP A 84 22.51 23.19 13.58
CA ASP A 84 23.83 23.28 14.17
C ASP A 84 24.87 22.81 13.16
N PHE A 85 25.53 23.76 12.49
CA PHE A 85 26.55 23.51 11.48
C PHE A 85 27.74 22.69 12.02
N MET A 86 28.06 22.79 13.31
CA MET A 86 29.17 22.04 13.90
C MET A 86 28.84 20.56 14.09
N ARG A 87 27.55 20.24 14.24
CA ARG A 87 27.04 18.88 14.47
C ARG A 87 26.37 18.27 13.24
N ASP A 88 26.25 19.03 12.15
CA ASP A 88 25.54 18.65 10.91
C ASP A 88 24.14 18.08 11.21
N THR A 89 23.42 18.74 12.12
CA THR A 89 22.09 18.27 12.54
C THR A 89 21.21 19.39 13.04
N MET A 90 19.90 19.18 12.97
CA MET A 90 18.91 20.08 13.55
C MET A 90 18.88 19.89 15.08
N VAL A 91 18.84 20.98 15.83
CA VAL A 91 18.78 20.99 17.29
C VAL A 91 17.58 21.80 17.78
N LYS A 92 17.01 21.37 18.92
CA LYS A 92 15.96 22.11 19.62
C LYS A 92 16.57 23.01 20.69
N ILE A 93 16.27 24.31 20.65
CA ILE A 93 16.66 25.32 21.63
C ILE A 93 15.69 25.27 22.81
N ASN A 94 16.14 24.72 23.93
CA ASN A 94 15.37 24.62 25.16
C ASN A 94 15.68 25.74 26.17
N ASP A 95 16.42 26.77 25.74
CA ASP A 95 16.78 27.93 26.57
C ASP A 95 15.53 28.58 27.18
N ARG A 96 15.71 29.12 28.39
CA ARG A 96 14.65 29.85 29.09
C ARG A 96 14.35 31.15 28.35
N TYR A 97 13.09 31.32 27.99
CA TYR A 97 12.59 32.45 27.21
C TYR A 97 11.26 32.93 27.78
N GLU A 98 11.23 34.15 28.29
CA GLU A 98 10.06 34.71 28.95
C GLU A 98 9.14 35.42 27.97
N PHE A 99 7.83 35.27 28.18
CA PHE A 99 6.81 36.00 27.43
C PHE A 99 5.71 36.48 28.38
N PRO A 100 5.32 37.76 28.34
CA PRO A 100 4.43 38.33 29.34
C PRO A 100 2.96 38.03 29.03
N LEU A 101 2.11 38.06 30.05
CA LEU A 101 0.65 38.01 29.88
C LEU A 101 0.11 39.22 29.10
N GLN A 102 0.71 40.40 29.32
CA GLN A 102 0.43 41.66 28.65
C GLN A 102 1.67 42.08 27.86
N LEU A 103 1.54 42.20 26.54
CA LEU A 103 2.62 42.57 25.64
C LEU A 103 2.35 43.98 25.10
N ASP A 104 3.24 44.91 25.42
CA ASP A 104 3.16 46.30 25.00
C ASP A 104 4.17 46.58 23.86
N LEU A 105 3.67 46.72 22.64
CA LEU A 105 4.51 47.03 21.47
C LEU A 105 4.65 48.53 21.17
N ASP A 106 3.95 49.41 21.90
CA ASP A 106 4.16 50.87 21.80
C ASP A 106 5.10 51.42 22.88
N ARG A 107 5.65 50.54 23.73
CA ARG A 107 6.66 50.91 24.72
C ARG A 107 7.82 51.69 24.08
N ASP A 108 8.52 52.47 24.91
CA ASP A 108 9.68 53.26 24.48
C ASP A 108 9.34 54.18 23.29
N ASN A 109 8.15 54.80 23.33
CA ASN A 109 7.60 55.72 22.33
C ASN A 109 7.42 55.11 20.92
N GLY A 110 6.97 53.84 20.86
CA GLY A 110 6.73 53.13 19.61
C GLY A 110 8.02 52.78 18.87
N LYS A 111 9.03 52.31 19.61
CA LYS A 111 10.38 51.97 19.09
C LYS A 111 10.35 51.07 17.86
N TYR A 112 9.38 50.15 17.80
CA TYR A 112 9.25 49.17 16.71
C TYR A 112 8.47 49.69 15.50
N LEU A 113 7.74 50.80 15.68
CA LEU A 113 6.88 51.37 14.66
C LEU A 113 7.64 52.31 13.73
N SER A 114 7.26 52.30 12.46
CA SER A 114 7.75 53.25 11.47
C SER A 114 7.27 54.67 11.78
N PRO A 115 7.98 55.73 11.33
CA PRO A 115 7.53 57.11 11.50
C PRO A 115 6.14 57.39 10.91
N ASP A 116 5.76 56.66 9.87
CA ASP A 116 4.48 56.80 9.17
C ASP A 116 3.35 55.93 9.77
N ALA A 117 3.62 55.23 10.89
CA ALA A 117 2.64 54.37 11.55
C ALA A 117 1.50 55.19 12.19
N ASP A 118 0.28 54.64 12.16
CA ASP A 118 -0.85 55.25 12.87
C ASP A 118 -0.70 55.06 14.38
N ARG A 119 -0.35 56.15 15.08
CA ARG A 119 -0.17 56.17 16.53
C ARG A 119 -1.47 56.34 17.31
N ASN A 120 -2.62 56.46 16.64
CA ASN A 120 -3.93 56.50 17.31
C ASN A 120 -4.38 55.11 17.80
N VAL A 121 -3.81 54.03 17.23
CA VAL A 121 -4.12 52.65 17.62
C VAL A 121 -3.11 52.18 18.65
N ARG A 122 -3.61 51.78 19.83
CA ARG A 122 -2.79 51.23 20.92
C ARG A 122 -2.48 49.75 20.69
N ASN A 123 -1.21 49.41 20.48
CA ASN A 123 -0.69 48.05 20.33
C ASN A 123 -0.39 47.39 21.69
N LEU A 124 -1.42 47.33 22.54
CA LEU A 124 -1.42 46.57 23.78
C LEU A 124 -2.13 45.23 23.56
N TYR A 125 -1.47 44.13 23.89
CA TYR A 125 -1.93 42.79 23.60
C TYR A 125 -2.03 41.90 24.84
N THR A 126 -3.08 41.09 24.91
CA THR A 126 -3.29 40.09 25.95
C THR A 126 -3.01 38.69 25.39
N LEU A 127 -2.23 37.89 26.11
CA LEU A 127 -1.92 36.51 25.74
C LEU A 127 -3.17 35.63 25.77
N HIS A 128 -3.49 35.01 24.64
CA HIS A 128 -4.65 34.14 24.43
C HIS A 128 -4.28 32.65 24.44
N SER A 129 -3.19 32.27 23.77
CA SER A 129 -2.77 30.87 23.67
C SER A 129 -1.27 30.69 23.71
N VAL A 130 -0.85 29.57 24.30
CA VAL A 130 0.52 29.08 24.35
C VAL A 130 0.54 27.67 23.75
N LEU A 131 1.08 27.53 22.55
CA LEU A 131 1.28 26.23 21.91
C LEU A 131 2.62 25.68 22.38
N VAL A 132 2.61 24.44 22.84
CA VAL A 132 3.76 23.80 23.48
C VAL A 132 4.20 22.60 22.69
N HIS A 133 5.51 22.44 22.54
CA HIS A 133 6.13 21.25 21.97
C HIS A 133 6.96 20.54 23.03
N SER A 134 6.57 19.30 23.34
CA SER A 134 7.29 18.42 24.26
C SER A 134 8.03 17.34 23.46
N GLY A 135 9.36 17.36 23.50
CA GLY A 135 10.18 16.37 22.81
C GLY A 135 11.36 16.98 22.05
N GLY A 136 11.92 16.19 21.14
CA GLY A 136 13.11 16.51 20.35
C GLY A 136 12.79 16.81 18.89
N VAL A 137 13.83 16.87 18.06
CA VAL A 137 13.73 17.26 16.65
C VAL A 137 13.07 16.20 15.77
N HIS A 138 13.27 14.93 16.10
CA HIS A 138 12.75 13.79 15.30
C HIS A 138 11.40 13.26 15.80
N GLY A 139 10.82 13.88 16.83
CA GLY A 139 9.57 13.44 17.42
C GLY A 139 9.26 14.14 18.73
N GLY A 140 7.98 14.44 18.91
CA GLY A 140 7.45 15.06 20.10
C GLY A 140 5.92 15.10 20.09
N HIS A 141 5.37 15.72 21.11
CA HIS A 141 3.93 15.86 21.34
C HIS A 141 3.57 17.34 21.40
N TYR A 142 2.46 17.71 20.75
CA TYR A 142 1.96 19.08 20.73
C TYR A 142 0.69 19.18 21.53
N TYR A 143 0.61 20.20 22.36
CA TYR A 143 -0.61 20.55 23.10
C TYR A 143 -0.67 22.06 23.27
N ALA A 144 -1.83 22.59 23.66
CA ALA A 144 -2.02 24.03 23.79
C ALA A 144 -2.64 24.40 25.13
N PHE A 145 -2.16 25.49 25.72
CA PHE A 145 -2.89 26.20 26.77
C PHE A 145 -3.65 27.35 26.15
N ILE A 146 -4.95 27.44 26.40
CA ILE A 146 -5.82 28.44 25.78
C ILE A 146 -6.69 29.09 26.87
N ARG A 147 -6.92 30.40 26.72
CA ARG A 147 -7.91 31.18 27.48
C ARG A 147 -9.06 31.60 26.54
N PRO A 148 -10.08 30.74 26.33
CA PRO A 148 -11.08 30.98 25.29
C PRO A 148 -11.83 32.31 25.44
N THR A 149 -12.03 32.77 26.67
CA THR A 149 -12.72 34.03 26.98
C THR A 149 -11.78 35.16 27.39
N LEU A 150 -10.46 34.96 27.30
CA LEU A 150 -9.44 35.87 27.86
C LEU A 150 -9.68 36.22 29.35
N SER A 151 -10.39 35.36 30.09
CA SER A 151 -10.49 35.42 31.56
C SER A 151 -9.22 34.83 32.19
N ASP A 152 -9.10 34.83 33.52
CA ASP A 152 -7.94 34.24 34.20
C ASP A 152 -7.93 32.69 34.20
N GLN A 153 -8.91 32.06 33.54
CA GLN A 153 -9.02 30.61 33.47
C GLN A 153 -8.26 30.05 32.26
N TRP A 154 -7.29 29.18 32.54
CA TRP A 154 -6.54 28.45 31.53
C TRP A 154 -7.07 27.03 31.37
N PHE A 155 -7.07 26.56 30.13
CA PHE A 155 -7.39 25.19 29.78
C PHE A 155 -6.26 24.59 28.96
N LYS A 156 -5.84 23.38 29.32
CA LYS A 156 -4.92 22.57 28.54
C LYS A 156 -5.74 21.69 27.58
N PHE A 157 -5.49 21.86 26.30
CA PHE A 157 -6.01 21.05 25.20
C PHE A 157 -4.93 20.06 24.79
N ASP A 158 -5.08 18.81 25.21
CA ASP A 158 -4.18 17.70 24.98
C ASP A 158 -4.94 16.58 24.25
N ASP A 159 -4.95 16.66 22.92
CA ASP A 159 -5.74 15.83 22.01
C ASP A 159 -7.24 15.75 22.41
N GLU A 160 -7.69 14.56 22.81
CA GLU A 160 -9.08 14.28 23.22
C GLU A 160 -9.41 14.76 24.64
N ARG A 161 -8.41 15.24 25.40
CA ARG A 161 -8.56 15.62 26.81
C ARG A 161 -8.41 17.13 26.97
N VAL A 162 -9.44 17.74 27.55
CA VAL A 162 -9.42 19.16 27.95
C VAL A 162 -9.48 19.25 29.46
N THR A 163 -8.47 19.85 30.09
CA THR A 163 -8.40 20.02 31.54
C THR A 163 -8.21 21.49 31.91
N LYS A 164 -8.76 21.91 33.05
CA LYS A 164 -8.49 23.23 33.62
C LYS A 164 -7.11 23.22 34.27
N GLU A 165 -6.33 24.28 34.06
CA GLU A 165 -4.97 24.40 34.59
C GLU A 165 -4.72 25.78 35.22
N ASP A 166 -3.67 25.87 36.04
CA ASP A 166 -3.24 27.10 36.69
C ASP A 166 -2.42 27.98 35.74
N ALA A 167 -2.51 29.31 35.92
CA ALA A 167 -1.77 30.27 35.09
C ALA A 167 -0.26 30.05 35.11
N LYS A 168 0.30 29.67 36.27
CA LYS A 168 1.72 29.35 36.41
C LYS A 168 2.16 28.22 35.48
N ARG A 169 1.33 27.17 35.35
CA ARG A 169 1.60 26.02 34.48
C ARG A 169 1.49 26.39 33.00
N ALA A 170 0.49 27.20 32.65
CA ALA A 170 0.28 27.63 31.28
C ALA A 170 1.33 28.65 30.79
N LEU A 171 1.93 29.41 31.71
CA LEU A 171 2.85 30.50 31.41
C LEU A 171 4.30 30.19 31.83
N GLU A 172 4.61 30.29 33.12
CA GLU A 172 5.98 30.24 33.64
C GLU A 172 6.66 28.89 33.38
N GLU A 173 5.93 27.80 33.50
CA GLU A 173 6.48 26.46 33.26
C GLU A 173 6.80 26.20 31.78
N GLN A 174 6.30 27.06 30.87
CA GLN A 174 6.50 26.93 29.42
C GLN A 174 7.66 27.77 28.88
N TYR A 175 8.37 28.51 29.74
CA TYR A 175 9.54 29.31 29.32
C TYR A 175 10.73 28.45 28.86
N GLY A 176 10.81 27.18 29.29
CA GLY A 176 11.98 26.33 29.10
C GLY A 176 13.05 26.56 30.16
N GLY A 177 14.30 26.16 29.87
CA GLY A 177 15.42 26.21 30.79
C GLY A 177 15.66 24.91 31.56
N GLU A 178 16.46 25.01 32.61
CA GLU A 178 16.78 23.90 33.52
C GLU A 178 15.86 23.92 34.74
N GLU A 179 15.44 22.74 35.20
CA GLU A 179 14.69 22.56 36.45
C GLU A 179 15.56 21.88 37.51
N GLU A 180 15.52 22.41 38.72
CA GLU A 180 16.16 21.84 39.91
C GLU A 180 15.10 21.07 40.73
N LEU A 181 15.33 19.79 41.00
CA LEU A 181 14.45 19.01 41.87
C LEU A 181 14.66 19.39 43.34
N PRO A 182 13.59 19.43 44.17
CA PRO A 182 13.73 19.62 45.61
C PRO A 182 14.59 18.50 46.22
N GLN A 183 15.51 18.85 47.13
CA GLN A 183 16.34 17.88 47.84
C GLN A 183 15.47 16.92 48.66
N THR A 184 15.51 15.63 48.34
CA THR A 184 14.75 14.60 49.07
C THR A 184 15.37 14.21 50.42
N ASN A 185 16.53 14.77 50.82
CA ASN A 185 17.15 14.52 52.12
C ASN A 185 17.88 15.77 52.67
N PRO A 186 17.45 16.37 53.80
CA PRO A 186 18.03 17.62 54.36
C PRO A 186 19.40 17.46 55.06
N GLY A 187 20.23 16.49 54.65
CA GLY A 187 21.46 16.13 55.37
C GLY A 187 22.70 15.81 54.53
N LEU A 188 22.63 15.92 53.20
CA LEU A 188 23.78 15.65 52.32
C LEU A 188 23.99 16.85 51.36
N ASN A 189 25.10 17.58 51.54
CA ASN A 189 25.48 18.71 50.69
C ASN A 189 25.99 18.25 49.32
N ASN A 190 25.10 17.72 48.47
CA ASN A 190 25.37 17.56 47.05
C ASN A 190 24.71 18.69 46.25
N THR A 191 25.39 19.14 45.18
CA THR A 191 24.84 20.09 44.21
C THR A 191 23.53 19.54 43.61
N PRO A 192 22.46 20.34 43.49
CA PRO A 192 21.19 19.89 42.92
C PRO A 192 21.37 19.33 41.51
N PHE A 193 20.74 18.19 41.21
CA PHE A 193 20.71 17.64 39.87
C PHE A 193 19.81 18.52 38.99
N LYS A 194 20.38 19.11 37.94
CA LYS A 194 19.67 19.95 36.96
C LYS A 194 19.30 19.12 35.74
N PHE A 195 18.06 19.24 35.26
CA PHE A 195 17.65 18.63 33.99
C PHE A 195 16.98 19.66 33.10
N THR A 196 17.23 19.59 31.79
CA THR A 196 16.67 20.51 30.80
C THR A 196 15.20 20.20 30.57
N LYS A 197 14.34 21.23 30.54
CA LYS A 197 12.92 21.07 30.19
C LYS A 197 12.81 20.81 28.69
N TYR A 198 12.28 19.64 28.34
CA TYR A 198 12.00 19.27 26.95
C TYR A 198 10.63 19.73 26.47
N SER A 199 9.82 20.30 27.36
CA SER A 199 8.54 20.96 27.04
C SER A 199 8.68 22.46 27.21
N ASN A 200 8.35 23.21 26.16
CA ASN A 200 8.41 24.67 26.15
C ASN A 200 7.51 25.24 25.05
N ALA A 201 7.14 26.52 25.22
CA ALA A 201 6.33 27.24 24.26
C ALA A 201 7.04 27.32 22.90
N TYR A 202 6.31 26.95 21.85
CA TYR A 202 6.75 26.99 20.47
C TYR A 202 6.08 28.13 19.70
N MET A 203 4.83 28.45 20.01
CA MET A 203 4.09 29.54 19.38
C MET A 203 3.20 30.24 20.41
N LEU A 204 3.11 31.56 20.31
CA LEU A 204 2.28 32.39 21.18
C LEU A 204 1.24 33.11 20.33
N VAL A 205 0.02 33.20 20.86
CA VAL A 205 -1.07 33.95 20.24
C VAL A 205 -1.52 35.05 21.19
N TYR A 206 -1.45 36.28 20.71
CA TYR A 206 -1.82 37.49 21.43
C TYR A 206 -3.00 38.16 20.71
N ILE A 207 -3.91 38.77 21.47
CA ILE A 207 -5.06 39.51 20.95
C ILE A 207 -4.98 40.96 21.43
N ARG A 208 -5.14 41.92 20.52
CA ARG A 208 -5.13 43.35 20.86
C ARG A 208 -6.30 43.68 21.76
N GLU A 209 -6.05 44.41 22.84
CA GLU A 209 -7.05 44.70 23.86
C GLU A 209 -8.26 45.47 23.29
N SER A 210 -8.02 46.42 22.38
CA SER A 210 -9.09 47.20 21.73
C SER A 210 -9.98 46.40 20.78
N ASP A 211 -9.48 45.27 20.25
CA ASP A 211 -10.20 44.42 19.29
C ASP A 211 -10.84 43.19 19.96
N LYS A 212 -10.66 43.03 21.27
CA LYS A 212 -11.04 41.86 22.06
C LYS A 212 -12.49 41.42 21.84
N ASP A 213 -13.44 42.33 21.98
CA ASP A 213 -14.88 42.01 21.91
C ASP A 213 -15.31 41.59 20.50
N LYS A 214 -14.60 42.06 19.47
CA LYS A 214 -14.85 41.69 18.08
C LYS A 214 -14.30 40.29 17.76
N ILE A 215 -13.14 39.95 18.31
CA ILE A 215 -12.46 38.68 18.05
C ILE A 215 -13.05 37.55 18.92
N ILE A 216 -13.29 37.80 20.20
CA ILE A 216 -13.88 36.85 21.16
C ILE A 216 -15.38 37.10 21.24
N CYS A 217 -16.06 37.05 20.09
CA CYS A 217 -17.51 37.14 20.03
C CYS A 217 -18.15 35.79 20.35
N ASN A 218 -19.38 35.83 20.88
CA ASN A 218 -20.17 34.62 21.09
C ASN A 218 -20.68 34.12 19.73
N VAL A 219 -20.42 32.84 19.44
CA VAL A 219 -20.91 32.15 18.24
C VAL A 219 -21.96 31.13 18.68
N ASP A 220 -23.15 31.19 18.08
CA ASP A 220 -24.25 30.27 18.34
C ASP A 220 -24.65 29.44 17.10
N GLU A 221 -25.63 28.54 17.25
CA GLU A 221 -26.07 27.67 16.16
C GLU A 221 -26.68 28.43 14.95
N LYS A 222 -27.10 29.68 15.14
CA LYS A 222 -27.69 30.52 14.08
C LYS A 222 -26.60 31.14 13.21
N ASP A 223 -25.37 31.25 13.72
CA ASP A 223 -24.20 31.68 12.94
C ASP A 223 -23.72 30.59 11.97
N ILE A 224 -24.14 29.33 12.19
CA ILE A 224 -23.82 28.20 11.32
C ILE A 224 -24.88 28.06 10.22
N ALA A 225 -24.45 28.20 8.97
CA ALA A 225 -25.32 28.07 7.80
C ALA A 225 -26.10 26.73 7.82
N GLU A 226 -27.39 26.79 7.51
CA GLU A 226 -28.32 25.65 7.58
C GLU A 226 -27.85 24.43 6.78
N HIS A 227 -27.36 24.64 5.55
CA HIS A 227 -26.86 23.55 4.71
C HIS A 227 -25.67 22.79 5.32
N LEU A 228 -24.84 23.45 6.14
CA LEU A 228 -23.74 22.80 6.85
C LEU A 228 -24.27 21.95 8.01
N ARG A 229 -25.27 22.45 8.74
CA ARG A 229 -25.90 21.70 9.85
C ARG A 229 -26.50 20.39 9.37
N ILE A 230 -27.28 20.44 8.28
CA ILE A 230 -27.90 19.26 7.66
C ILE A 230 -26.82 18.26 7.22
N ARG A 231 -25.77 18.74 6.54
CA ARG A 231 -24.68 17.87 6.07
C ARG A 231 -23.95 17.18 7.22
N LEU A 232 -23.61 17.90 8.28
CA LEU A 232 -22.88 17.35 9.42
C LEU A 232 -23.70 16.29 10.17
N GLU A 233 -25.02 16.48 10.28
CA GLU A 233 -25.90 15.48 10.89
C GLU A 233 -25.96 14.21 10.06
N ASN A 234 -26.14 14.32 8.73
CA ASN A 234 -26.11 13.17 7.82
C ASN A 234 -24.77 12.42 7.88
N ASP A 235 -23.65 13.14 7.94
CA ASP A 235 -22.31 12.55 8.06
C ASP A 235 -22.14 11.80 9.41
N ARG A 236 -22.73 12.33 10.49
CA ARG A 236 -22.75 11.69 11.82
C ARG A 236 -23.58 10.41 11.80
N GLU A 237 -24.81 10.46 11.28
CA GLU A 237 -25.69 9.30 11.15
C GLU A 237 -25.03 8.19 10.31
N GLU A 238 -24.40 8.55 9.20
CA GLU A 238 -23.67 7.60 8.35
C GLU A 238 -22.50 6.95 9.08
N LYS A 239 -21.74 7.74 9.85
CA LYS A 239 -20.63 7.23 10.65
C LYS A 239 -21.11 6.27 11.73
N GLU A 240 -22.23 6.56 12.38
CA GLU A 240 -22.86 5.67 13.35
C GLU A 240 -23.37 4.38 12.71
N ARG A 241 -24.01 4.47 11.55
CA ARG A 241 -24.45 3.30 10.76
C ARG A 241 -23.27 2.40 10.42
N ARG A 242 -22.18 2.95 9.87
CA ARG A 242 -20.95 2.18 9.57
C ARG A 242 -20.32 1.58 10.82
N LYS A 243 -20.33 2.29 11.94
CA LYS A 243 -19.81 1.78 13.22
C LYS A 243 -20.63 0.59 13.70
N LYS A 244 -21.96 0.66 13.58
CA LYS A 244 -22.87 -0.43 13.90
C LYS A 244 -22.66 -1.63 12.98
N GLU A 245 -22.55 -1.43 11.67
CA GLU A 245 -22.24 -2.50 10.72
C GLU A 245 -20.90 -3.19 11.00
N LYS A 246 -19.85 -2.42 11.33
CA LYS A 246 -18.55 -2.98 11.76
C LYS A 246 -18.66 -3.74 13.07
N ALA A 247 -19.43 -3.23 14.02
CA ALA A 247 -19.68 -3.89 15.29
C ALA A 247 -20.45 -5.21 15.08
N GLU A 248 -21.37 -5.27 14.12
CA GLU A 248 -22.16 -6.47 13.81
C GLU A 248 -21.47 -7.43 12.82
N ALA A 249 -20.38 -7.02 12.16
CA ALA A 249 -19.70 -7.82 11.14
C ALA A 249 -19.25 -9.20 11.67
N HIS A 250 -18.86 -9.30 12.94
CA HIS A 250 -18.47 -10.56 13.57
C HIS A 250 -19.62 -11.58 13.70
N LEU A 251 -20.88 -11.15 13.56
CA LEU A 251 -22.08 -12.02 13.58
C LEU A 251 -22.34 -12.68 12.22
N TYR A 252 -21.70 -12.21 11.16
CA TYR A 252 -21.88 -12.74 9.80
C TYR A 252 -20.70 -13.61 9.39
N THR A 253 -20.93 -14.50 8.42
CA THR A 253 -19.90 -15.26 7.73
C THR A 253 -20.21 -15.32 6.25
N ILE A 254 -19.18 -15.54 5.45
CA ILE A 254 -19.30 -15.74 4.00
C ILE A 254 -19.24 -17.25 3.72
N ILE A 255 -20.16 -17.72 2.89
CA ILE A 255 -20.15 -19.07 2.30
C ILE A 255 -20.02 -18.91 0.79
N LYS A 256 -19.09 -19.65 0.18
CA LYS A 256 -18.89 -19.68 -1.28
C LYS A 256 -19.48 -20.97 -1.83
N VAL A 257 -20.32 -20.87 -2.86
CA VAL A 257 -21.01 -22.03 -3.44
C VAL A 257 -20.69 -22.12 -4.93
N ALA A 258 -19.96 -23.15 -5.31
CA ALA A 258 -19.64 -23.46 -6.70
C ALA A 258 -20.66 -24.43 -7.31
N ARG A 259 -21.00 -24.26 -8.59
CA ARG A 259 -21.89 -25.12 -9.38
C ARG A 259 -21.23 -25.57 -10.68
N ASP A 260 -21.84 -26.55 -11.35
CA ASP A 260 -21.40 -27.01 -12.68
C ASP A 260 -21.27 -25.85 -13.70
N ASP A 261 -22.13 -24.83 -13.61
CA ASP A 261 -22.06 -23.62 -14.45
C ASP A 261 -20.79 -22.80 -14.21
N ASP A 262 -20.36 -22.68 -12.95
CA ASP A 262 -19.14 -21.94 -12.58
C ASP A 262 -17.90 -22.69 -13.10
N LEU A 263 -17.87 -24.02 -12.94
CA LEU A 263 -16.83 -24.90 -13.47
C LEU A 263 -16.74 -24.75 -15.00
N LYS A 264 -17.89 -24.79 -15.70
CA LYS A 264 -17.97 -24.62 -17.15
C LYS A 264 -17.54 -23.23 -17.62
N ALA A 265 -17.82 -22.20 -16.84
CA ALA A 265 -17.46 -20.83 -17.18
C ALA A 265 -15.95 -20.58 -17.04
N GLN A 266 -15.30 -21.18 -16.05
CA GLN A 266 -13.90 -20.90 -15.68
C GLN A 266 -12.89 -21.85 -16.33
N ILE A 267 -13.19 -23.15 -16.43
CA ILE A 267 -12.26 -24.16 -16.96
C ILE A 267 -12.00 -23.89 -18.46
N GLY A 268 -10.71 -23.80 -18.81
CA GLY A 268 -10.25 -23.50 -20.18
C GLY A 268 -9.99 -22.03 -20.47
N LYS A 269 -10.34 -21.13 -19.54
CA LYS A 269 -10.16 -19.68 -19.69
C LYS A 269 -9.28 -19.14 -18.58
N ASP A 270 -9.85 -19.08 -17.37
CA ASP A 270 -9.20 -18.53 -16.19
C ASP A 270 -8.40 -19.62 -15.45
N ILE A 271 -8.86 -20.86 -15.59
CA ILE A 271 -8.34 -22.01 -14.84
C ILE A 271 -8.19 -23.19 -15.78
N TYR A 272 -7.08 -23.89 -15.64
CA TYR A 272 -6.81 -25.11 -16.41
C TYR A 272 -6.67 -26.33 -15.49
N PHE A 273 -6.11 -26.13 -14.28
CA PHE A 273 -5.96 -27.16 -13.26
C PHE A 273 -6.95 -26.95 -12.10
N ASP A 274 -7.39 -28.03 -11.46
CA ASP A 274 -8.49 -28.06 -10.49
C ASP A 274 -9.83 -27.62 -11.12
N LEU A 275 -10.85 -27.42 -10.30
CA LEU A 275 -12.23 -27.24 -10.75
C LEU A 275 -12.64 -25.76 -10.85
N VAL A 276 -12.25 -24.93 -9.88
CA VAL A 276 -12.80 -23.57 -9.75
C VAL A 276 -11.94 -22.65 -8.87
N ASP A 277 -11.93 -21.37 -9.21
CA ASP A 277 -11.41 -20.28 -8.41
C ASP A 277 -12.57 -19.77 -7.56
N HIS A 278 -12.44 -20.03 -6.26
CA HIS A 278 -13.47 -19.70 -5.28
C HIS A 278 -13.64 -18.19 -5.08
N ASP A 279 -12.72 -17.35 -5.55
CA ASP A 279 -12.90 -15.91 -5.46
C ASP A 279 -13.82 -15.37 -6.56
N LYS A 280 -14.07 -16.17 -7.60
CA LYS A 280 -14.97 -15.86 -8.72
C LYS A 280 -16.31 -16.59 -8.66
N VAL A 281 -16.59 -17.35 -7.60
CA VAL A 281 -17.90 -18.02 -7.43
C VAL A 281 -18.86 -17.17 -6.58
N PRO A 282 -20.18 -17.38 -6.70
CA PRO A 282 -21.16 -16.70 -5.86
C PRO A 282 -20.89 -16.85 -4.36
N SER A 283 -20.96 -15.74 -3.64
CA SER A 283 -20.72 -15.66 -2.20
C SER A 283 -21.96 -15.19 -1.45
N PHE A 284 -22.30 -15.90 -0.37
CA PHE A 284 -23.46 -15.63 0.47
C PHE A 284 -22.99 -15.08 1.81
N ARG A 285 -23.36 -13.83 2.13
CA ARG A 285 -23.12 -13.23 3.45
C ARG A 285 -24.30 -13.53 4.37
N ILE A 286 -24.11 -14.48 5.27
CA ILE A 286 -25.18 -15.06 6.10
C ILE A 286 -24.85 -14.90 7.59
N GLN A 287 -25.88 -14.79 8.43
CA GLN A 287 -25.72 -14.77 9.88
C GLN A 287 -25.23 -16.13 10.40
N LYS A 288 -24.25 -16.13 11.31
CA LYS A 288 -23.66 -17.37 11.86
C LYS A 288 -24.69 -18.27 12.55
N GLN A 289 -25.69 -17.69 13.21
CA GLN A 289 -26.78 -18.40 13.88
C GLN A 289 -27.86 -18.96 12.93
N MET A 290 -27.84 -18.60 11.64
CA MET A 290 -28.80 -19.15 10.67
C MET A 290 -28.63 -20.66 10.58
N THR A 291 -29.74 -21.41 10.58
CA THR A 291 -29.71 -22.86 10.37
C THR A 291 -29.29 -23.19 8.93
N PHE A 292 -28.63 -24.33 8.71
CA PHE A 292 -28.26 -24.69 7.35
C PHE A 292 -29.48 -24.87 6.43
N ALA A 293 -30.62 -25.36 6.96
CA ALA A 293 -31.88 -25.44 6.21
C ALA A 293 -32.36 -24.08 5.69
N GLN A 294 -32.31 -23.03 6.51
CA GLN A 294 -32.62 -21.67 6.06
C GLN A 294 -31.62 -21.17 5.01
N PHE A 295 -30.35 -21.54 5.12
CA PHE A 295 -29.37 -21.24 4.09
C PHE A 295 -29.70 -21.92 2.75
N LYS A 296 -30.19 -23.17 2.75
CA LYS A 296 -30.66 -23.84 1.52
C LYS A 296 -31.78 -23.06 0.83
N GLU A 297 -32.68 -22.44 1.61
CA GLU A 297 -33.74 -21.59 1.08
C GLU A 297 -33.20 -20.29 0.45
N GLU A 298 -32.17 -19.67 1.04
CA GLU A 298 -31.50 -18.51 0.43
C GLU A 298 -30.81 -18.89 -0.89
N VAL A 299 -30.15 -20.06 -0.93
CA VAL A 299 -29.58 -20.61 -2.17
C VAL A 299 -30.67 -20.94 -3.19
N ALA A 300 -31.83 -21.44 -2.74
CA ALA A 300 -32.97 -21.72 -3.61
C ALA A 300 -33.53 -20.45 -4.27
N LYS A 301 -33.60 -19.35 -3.53
CA LYS A 301 -34.03 -18.04 -4.05
C LYS A 301 -33.05 -17.49 -5.08
N GLU A 302 -31.76 -17.57 -4.80
CA GLU A 302 -30.72 -17.02 -5.67
C GLU A 302 -30.60 -17.81 -6.97
N PHE A 303 -30.62 -19.14 -6.90
CA PHE A 303 -30.37 -19.99 -8.06
C PHE A 303 -31.62 -20.61 -8.69
N GLY A 304 -32.80 -20.45 -8.07
CA GLY A 304 -34.05 -21.03 -8.56
C GLY A 304 -34.13 -22.56 -8.41
N ILE A 305 -33.35 -23.15 -7.50
CA ILE A 305 -33.25 -24.61 -7.32
C ILE A 305 -33.91 -24.99 -5.99
N PRO A 306 -35.05 -25.71 -5.99
CA PRO A 306 -35.73 -26.09 -4.75
C PRO A 306 -34.86 -26.93 -3.82
N THR A 307 -35.06 -26.79 -2.51
CA THR A 307 -34.17 -27.34 -1.47
C THR A 307 -34.07 -28.87 -1.47
N GLN A 308 -35.11 -29.58 -1.93
CA GLN A 308 -35.11 -31.04 -2.10
C GLN A 308 -34.19 -31.56 -3.23
N PHE A 309 -33.78 -30.68 -4.15
CA PHE A 309 -32.89 -31.02 -5.26
C PHE A 309 -31.46 -30.51 -5.07
N GLN A 310 -31.14 -30.03 -3.87
CA GLN A 310 -29.82 -29.53 -3.50
C GLN A 310 -29.06 -30.54 -2.65
N ARG A 311 -27.90 -31.00 -3.13
CA ARG A 311 -26.90 -31.70 -2.30
C ARG A 311 -25.61 -30.91 -2.25
N PHE A 312 -25.19 -30.52 -1.06
CA PHE A 312 -23.95 -29.78 -0.86
C PHE A 312 -22.80 -30.73 -0.55
N TRP A 313 -21.66 -30.47 -1.15
CA TRP A 313 -20.40 -31.17 -0.94
C TRP A 313 -19.38 -30.27 -0.25
N LEU A 314 -18.68 -30.84 0.73
CA LEU A 314 -17.55 -30.19 1.38
C LEU A 314 -16.31 -30.29 0.50
N TRP A 315 -15.60 -29.18 0.39
CA TRP A 315 -14.27 -29.17 -0.18
C TRP A 315 -13.22 -29.48 0.88
N ALA A 316 -12.21 -30.28 0.52
CA ALA A 316 -11.11 -30.62 1.41
C ALA A 316 -9.77 -30.44 0.71
N LYS A 317 -8.77 -29.99 1.50
CA LYS A 317 -7.38 -29.94 1.03
C LYS A 317 -6.76 -31.32 1.22
N ARG A 318 -6.20 -31.86 0.15
CA ARG A 318 -5.58 -33.19 0.11
C ARG A 318 -4.07 -33.10 0.34
N GLN A 319 -3.42 -34.26 0.53
CA GLN A 319 -1.97 -34.36 0.79
C GLN A 319 -1.10 -33.85 -0.37
N ASN A 320 -1.59 -34.01 -1.61
CA ASN A 320 -0.98 -33.48 -2.84
C ASN A 320 -1.21 -31.97 -3.05
N HIS A 321 -1.75 -31.26 -2.05
CA HIS A 321 -2.10 -29.84 -2.06
C HIS A 321 -3.24 -29.43 -3.01
N THR A 322 -3.96 -30.37 -3.64
CA THR A 322 -5.18 -30.03 -4.38
C THR A 322 -6.34 -29.75 -3.42
N TYR A 323 -7.32 -28.98 -3.88
CA TYR A 323 -8.52 -28.66 -3.11
C TYR A 323 -9.76 -29.06 -3.90
N ARG A 324 -10.44 -30.14 -3.50
CA ARG A 324 -11.52 -30.77 -4.30
C ARG A 324 -12.72 -31.17 -3.43
N PRO A 325 -13.92 -31.33 -4.02
CA PRO A 325 -15.07 -31.89 -3.32
C PRO A 325 -14.72 -33.28 -2.79
N ASN A 326 -14.96 -33.52 -1.50
CA ASN A 326 -14.55 -34.76 -0.84
C ASN A 326 -15.73 -35.63 -0.43
N ARG A 327 -16.76 -35.04 0.18
CA ARG A 327 -17.96 -35.77 0.62
C ARG A 327 -19.20 -34.88 0.64
N PRO A 328 -20.41 -35.44 0.48
CA PRO A 328 -21.64 -34.69 0.71
C PRO A 328 -21.82 -34.38 2.20
N LEU A 329 -22.57 -33.31 2.49
CA LEU A 329 -23.06 -33.04 3.84
C LEU A 329 -24.05 -34.13 4.26
N CYS A 330 -23.90 -34.60 5.50
CA CYS A 330 -24.83 -35.56 6.07
C CYS A 330 -25.97 -34.85 6.81
N PRO A 331 -27.09 -35.53 7.14
CA PRO A 331 -28.19 -34.92 7.88
C PRO A 331 -27.78 -34.32 9.24
N GLN A 332 -26.72 -34.87 9.87
CA GLN A 332 -26.18 -34.31 11.11
C GLN A 332 -25.45 -32.98 10.85
N ASP A 333 -24.71 -32.87 9.74
CA ASP A 333 -24.06 -31.62 9.34
C ASP A 333 -25.12 -30.53 9.06
N GLU A 334 -26.17 -30.87 8.31
CA GLU A 334 -27.26 -29.95 7.96
C GLU A 334 -28.14 -29.54 9.17
N ALA A 335 -28.09 -30.27 10.28
CA ALA A 335 -28.81 -29.93 11.51
C ALA A 335 -28.16 -28.76 12.28
N HIS A 336 -26.91 -28.42 11.98
CA HIS A 336 -26.19 -27.34 12.66
C HIS A 336 -26.53 -25.96 12.08
N THR A 337 -26.16 -24.92 12.84
CA THR A 337 -26.08 -23.55 12.29
C THR A 337 -24.89 -23.43 11.33
N VAL A 338 -24.96 -22.47 10.41
CA VAL A 338 -23.89 -22.18 9.46
C VAL A 338 -22.55 -21.91 10.17
N GLY A 339 -22.58 -21.16 11.28
CA GLY A 339 -21.40 -20.85 12.09
C GLY A 339 -20.76 -22.10 12.68
N GLN A 340 -21.57 -22.98 13.30
CA GLN A 340 -21.10 -24.24 13.87
C GLN A 340 -20.56 -25.19 12.79
N LEU A 341 -21.26 -25.32 11.67
CA LEU A 341 -20.80 -26.15 10.55
C LEU A 341 -19.43 -25.68 10.04
N LYS A 342 -19.24 -24.37 9.90
CA LYS A 342 -17.95 -23.78 9.51
C LYS A 342 -16.85 -24.14 10.51
N GLU A 343 -17.10 -24.03 11.81
CA GLU A 343 -16.11 -24.34 12.87
C GLU A 343 -15.74 -25.83 12.89
N LEU A 344 -16.71 -26.73 12.67
CA LEU A 344 -16.48 -28.17 12.61
C LEU A 344 -15.60 -28.59 11.43
N VAL A 345 -15.83 -27.97 10.26
CA VAL A 345 -15.10 -28.25 9.03
C VAL A 345 -13.72 -27.60 9.03
N ASN A 346 -13.60 -26.38 9.55
CA ASN A 346 -12.37 -25.59 9.53
C ASN A 346 -11.73 -25.51 10.93
N LYS A 347 -10.96 -26.54 11.30
CA LYS A 347 -10.11 -26.52 12.52
C LYS A 347 -9.00 -25.45 12.48
N ALA A 348 -8.70 -24.90 11.31
CA ALA A 348 -7.80 -23.76 11.14
C ALA A 348 -8.65 -22.47 11.10
N HIS A 349 -8.47 -21.61 12.11
CA HIS A 349 -9.30 -20.46 12.50
C HIS A 349 -9.50 -19.31 11.47
N ASN A 350 -9.44 -19.54 10.14
CA ASN A 350 -9.63 -18.44 9.19
C ASN A 350 -10.15 -18.80 7.78
N ALA A 351 -10.56 -20.04 7.52
CA ALA A 351 -11.09 -20.38 6.19
C ALA A 351 -12.59 -20.08 6.08
N GLU A 352 -12.98 -19.40 5.00
CA GLU A 352 -14.37 -19.31 4.52
C GLU A 352 -14.95 -20.72 4.31
N LEU A 353 -16.27 -20.90 4.50
CA LEU A 353 -16.91 -22.17 4.20
C LEU A 353 -17.12 -22.25 2.68
N LYS A 354 -16.52 -23.25 2.03
CA LYS A 354 -16.62 -23.46 0.58
C LYS A 354 -17.40 -24.76 0.33
N LEU A 355 -18.41 -24.67 -0.53
CA LEU A 355 -19.31 -25.78 -0.84
C LEU A 355 -19.41 -25.95 -2.37
N PHE A 356 -19.61 -27.19 -2.81
CA PHE A 356 -20.03 -27.48 -4.18
C PHE A 356 -21.49 -27.92 -4.16
N LEU A 357 -22.34 -27.28 -4.95
CA LEU A 357 -23.76 -27.58 -5.04
C LEU A 357 -24.00 -28.52 -6.22
N GLU A 358 -24.35 -29.76 -5.90
CA GLU A 358 -24.76 -30.78 -6.85
C GLU A 358 -26.27 -30.67 -7.14
N VAL A 359 -26.61 -30.60 -8.43
CA VAL A 359 -27.99 -30.51 -8.93
C VAL A 359 -28.12 -31.34 -10.21
N GLU A 360 -29.08 -32.26 -10.25
CA GLU A 360 -29.37 -33.03 -11.46
C GLU A 360 -30.49 -32.37 -12.25
N LEU A 361 -30.31 -32.19 -13.55
CA LEU A 361 -31.32 -31.61 -14.44
C LEU A 361 -31.86 -32.66 -15.40
N GLY A 362 -33.18 -32.72 -15.55
CA GLY A 362 -33.86 -33.55 -16.54
C GLY A 362 -33.69 -33.00 -17.96
N LEU A 363 -34.20 -33.75 -18.94
CA LEU A 363 -34.21 -33.35 -20.36
C LEU A 363 -34.99 -32.05 -20.60
N ASP A 364 -35.95 -31.72 -19.73
CA ASP A 364 -36.71 -30.48 -19.74
C ASP A 364 -36.04 -29.35 -18.94
N LEU A 365 -34.76 -29.52 -18.56
CA LEU A 365 -33.97 -28.60 -17.74
C LEU A 365 -34.55 -28.35 -16.34
N LYS A 366 -35.42 -29.23 -15.84
CA LYS A 366 -35.95 -29.14 -14.48
C LYS A 366 -35.13 -29.97 -13.49
N PRO A 367 -34.96 -29.50 -12.25
CA PRO A 367 -34.27 -30.26 -11.22
C PRO A 367 -34.95 -31.62 -10.94
N LEU A 368 -34.13 -32.67 -10.85
CA LEU A 368 -34.55 -34.03 -10.53
C LEU A 368 -34.08 -34.44 -9.13
N PRO A 369 -34.77 -35.37 -8.46
CA PRO A 369 -34.29 -35.96 -7.21
C PRO A 369 -32.92 -36.59 -7.39
N LEU A 370 -32.00 -36.26 -6.49
CA LEU A 370 -30.63 -36.78 -6.54
C LEU A 370 -30.58 -38.22 -6.00
N PRO A 371 -29.95 -39.17 -6.71
CA PRO A 371 -29.81 -40.55 -6.23
C PRO A 371 -28.93 -40.61 -5.00
N ASP A 372 -29.25 -41.50 -4.04
CA ASP A 372 -28.44 -41.67 -2.84
C ASP A 372 -27.03 -42.18 -3.18
N LYS A 373 -26.01 -41.56 -2.57
CA LYS A 373 -24.62 -41.98 -2.72
C LYS A 373 -24.37 -43.20 -1.83
N THR A 374 -24.01 -44.33 -2.44
CA THR A 374 -23.54 -45.52 -1.73
C THR A 374 -22.03 -45.46 -1.48
N ARG A 375 -21.51 -46.32 -0.60
CA ARG A 375 -20.06 -46.45 -0.36
C ARG A 375 -19.28 -46.96 -1.57
N GLU A 376 -19.96 -47.59 -2.53
CA GLU A 376 -19.33 -48.04 -3.77
C GLU A 376 -19.30 -46.95 -4.85
N ASP A 377 -20.03 -45.86 -4.67
CA ASP A 377 -20.05 -44.77 -5.65
C ASP A 377 -18.86 -43.85 -5.46
N ILE A 378 -18.21 -43.50 -6.57
CA ILE A 378 -17.15 -42.49 -6.66
C ILE A 378 -17.66 -41.36 -7.54
N PHE A 379 -17.51 -40.13 -7.06
CA PHE A 379 -17.94 -38.92 -7.74
C PHE A 379 -16.79 -38.28 -8.52
N LEU A 380 -16.84 -38.36 -9.85
CA LEU A 380 -15.77 -37.95 -10.74
C LEU A 380 -16.17 -36.75 -11.60
N PHE A 381 -15.20 -35.90 -11.93
CA PHE A 381 -15.34 -34.74 -12.81
C PHE A 381 -14.58 -34.97 -14.10
N PHE A 382 -15.07 -34.43 -15.22
CA PHE A 382 -14.53 -34.70 -16.54
C PHE A 382 -14.20 -33.43 -17.30
N LYS A 383 -12.99 -33.40 -17.86
CA LYS A 383 -12.50 -32.34 -18.76
C LYS A 383 -12.16 -32.94 -20.12
N LEU A 384 -12.55 -32.28 -21.20
CA LEU A 384 -12.16 -32.66 -22.55
C LEU A 384 -11.05 -31.75 -23.01
N TYR A 385 -9.97 -32.34 -23.52
CA TYR A 385 -8.93 -31.62 -24.24
C TYR A 385 -9.09 -31.84 -25.75
N GLU A 386 -9.02 -30.75 -26.52
CA GLU A 386 -9.07 -30.74 -27.98
C GLU A 386 -7.72 -30.23 -28.52
N PRO A 387 -6.77 -31.12 -28.90
CA PRO A 387 -5.44 -30.73 -29.36
C PRO A 387 -5.46 -29.76 -30.54
N GLU A 388 -6.40 -29.93 -31.47
CA GLU A 388 -6.59 -29.07 -32.65
C GLU A 388 -6.85 -27.60 -32.30
N LYS A 389 -7.46 -27.35 -31.14
CA LYS A 389 -7.83 -26.01 -30.68
C LYS A 389 -6.97 -25.52 -29.52
N GLU A 390 -6.10 -26.38 -28.99
CA GLU A 390 -5.38 -26.17 -27.72
C GLU A 390 -6.32 -25.74 -26.58
N GLN A 391 -7.51 -26.36 -26.52
CA GLN A 391 -8.57 -25.99 -25.57
C GLN A 391 -8.92 -27.14 -24.65
N LEU A 392 -8.98 -26.84 -23.35
CA LEU A 392 -9.50 -27.71 -22.31
C LEU A 392 -10.86 -27.18 -21.87
N ARG A 393 -11.88 -28.03 -21.76
CA ARG A 393 -13.21 -27.61 -21.31
C ARG A 393 -13.83 -28.58 -20.33
N TYR A 394 -14.63 -28.07 -19.41
CA TYR A 394 -15.44 -28.91 -18.54
C TYR A 394 -16.58 -29.58 -19.33
N VAL A 395 -16.82 -30.87 -19.06
CA VAL A 395 -17.81 -31.68 -19.78
C VAL A 395 -18.91 -32.21 -18.86
N GLY A 396 -18.65 -32.24 -17.56
CA GLY A 396 -19.61 -32.68 -16.56
C GLY A 396 -18.99 -33.54 -15.47
N ARG A 397 -19.86 -34.23 -14.75
CA ARG A 397 -19.55 -35.06 -13.60
C ARG A 397 -20.38 -36.35 -13.65
N LEU A 398 -19.88 -37.44 -13.07
CA LEU A 398 -20.57 -38.72 -13.03
C LEU A 398 -20.30 -39.45 -11.71
N PHE A 399 -21.30 -40.20 -11.24
CA PHE A 399 -21.06 -41.29 -10.31
C PHE A 399 -20.66 -42.55 -11.06
N VAL A 400 -19.60 -43.20 -10.58
CA VAL A 400 -19.14 -44.50 -11.07
C VAL A 400 -19.06 -45.49 -9.91
N LYS A 401 -19.19 -46.78 -10.19
CA LYS A 401 -18.97 -47.82 -9.18
C LYS A 401 -17.47 -48.10 -9.06
N ALA A 402 -16.95 -48.14 -7.83
CA ALA A 402 -15.56 -48.47 -7.52
C ALA A 402 -15.12 -49.85 -8.07
N SER A 403 -16.08 -50.77 -8.21
CA SER A 403 -15.94 -52.11 -8.81
C SER A 403 -16.10 -52.13 -10.33
N GLY A 404 -16.50 -51.03 -10.96
CA GLY A 404 -16.60 -50.87 -12.41
C GLY A 404 -15.25 -50.51 -13.04
N ARG A 405 -15.24 -50.41 -14.37
CA ARG A 405 -14.04 -50.08 -15.17
C ARG A 405 -14.23 -48.77 -15.93
N PRO A 406 -13.16 -48.00 -16.21
CA PRO A 406 -13.27 -46.80 -17.04
C PRO A 406 -13.82 -47.05 -18.44
N GLN A 407 -13.62 -48.25 -19.01
CA GLN A 407 -14.26 -48.63 -20.28
C GLN A 407 -15.80 -48.57 -20.23
N ASP A 408 -16.41 -48.81 -19.07
CA ASP A 408 -17.87 -48.90 -18.91
C ASP A 408 -18.54 -47.52 -19.03
N ILE A 409 -17.78 -46.43 -18.85
CA ILE A 409 -18.29 -45.06 -18.94
C ILE A 409 -17.96 -44.37 -20.28
N LEU A 410 -17.18 -45.02 -21.17
CA LEU A 410 -16.73 -44.40 -22.42
C LEU A 410 -17.89 -43.97 -23.31
N LEU A 411 -18.97 -44.75 -23.38
CA LEU A 411 -20.16 -44.38 -24.14
C LEU A 411 -20.76 -43.06 -23.64
N LYS A 412 -20.85 -42.89 -22.31
CA LYS A 412 -21.38 -41.68 -21.70
C LYS A 412 -20.44 -40.49 -21.91
N LEU A 413 -19.12 -40.70 -21.85
CA LEU A 413 -18.13 -39.67 -22.16
C LEU A 413 -18.19 -39.23 -23.62
N ARG A 414 -18.37 -40.15 -24.57
CA ARG A 414 -18.59 -39.83 -26.00
C ARG A 414 -19.81 -38.94 -26.17
N MET A 415 -20.93 -39.29 -25.52
CA MET A 415 -22.15 -38.47 -25.56
C MET A 415 -21.94 -37.06 -24.98
N LEU A 416 -21.28 -36.96 -23.81
CA LEU A 416 -20.98 -35.68 -23.17
C LEU A 416 -20.01 -34.82 -24.00
N ALA A 417 -19.07 -35.45 -24.69
CA ALA A 417 -18.11 -34.78 -25.57
C ALA A 417 -18.70 -34.37 -26.92
N GLY A 418 -19.80 -35.00 -27.35
CA GLY A 418 -20.36 -34.85 -28.70
C GLY A 418 -19.61 -35.66 -29.76
N PHE A 419 -19.01 -36.79 -29.37
CA PHE A 419 -18.27 -37.69 -30.25
C PHE A 419 -19.16 -38.77 -30.87
N SER A 420 -18.68 -39.39 -31.95
CA SER A 420 -19.31 -40.57 -32.54
C SER A 420 -19.23 -41.76 -31.59
N GLN A 421 -20.17 -42.70 -31.70
CA GLN A 421 -20.15 -43.93 -30.88
C GLN A 421 -18.94 -44.81 -31.15
N ASP A 422 -18.24 -44.64 -32.28
CA ASP A 422 -17.06 -45.42 -32.65
C ASP A 422 -15.73 -44.68 -32.40
N ASP A 423 -15.77 -43.43 -31.91
CA ASP A 423 -14.56 -42.66 -31.64
C ASP A 423 -13.79 -43.23 -30.43
N ASP A 424 -12.52 -43.57 -30.62
CA ASP A 424 -11.64 -43.94 -29.51
C ASP A 424 -11.34 -42.74 -28.61
N ILE A 425 -11.11 -43.01 -27.32
CA ILE A 425 -10.84 -42.00 -26.29
C ILE A 425 -9.71 -42.50 -25.38
N GLU A 426 -8.78 -41.60 -25.09
CA GLU A 426 -7.74 -41.77 -24.08
C GLU A 426 -8.13 -41.02 -22.79
N LEU A 427 -7.84 -41.63 -21.64
CA LEU A 427 -8.19 -41.10 -20.33
C LEU A 427 -6.91 -40.79 -19.55
N TYR A 428 -6.89 -39.64 -18.88
CA TYR A 428 -5.80 -39.18 -18.04
C TYR A 428 -6.34 -38.68 -16.70
N GLU A 429 -5.69 -39.06 -15.61
CA GLU A 429 -6.00 -38.56 -14.28
C GLU A 429 -5.25 -37.26 -14.03
N GLU A 430 -5.95 -36.20 -13.60
CA GLU A 430 -5.33 -34.96 -13.15
C GLU A 430 -5.07 -35.01 -11.63
N ILE A 431 -3.84 -35.36 -11.25
CA ILE A 431 -3.46 -35.70 -9.87
C ILE A 431 -2.94 -34.48 -9.12
N LYS A 432 -1.99 -33.74 -9.69
CA LYS A 432 -1.26 -32.66 -8.99
C LYS A 432 -0.69 -31.63 -9.98
N PHE A 433 -0.59 -30.38 -9.55
CA PHE A 433 -0.02 -29.29 -10.37
C PHE A 433 1.28 -28.71 -9.80
N GLU A 434 1.37 -28.60 -8.47
CA GLU A 434 2.49 -27.96 -7.78
C GLU A 434 3.16 -28.94 -6.81
N PRO A 435 4.48 -29.15 -6.85
CA PRO A 435 5.46 -28.34 -7.57
C PRO A 435 5.73 -28.83 -9.00
N ASN A 436 5.05 -29.85 -9.50
CA ASN A 436 5.15 -30.34 -10.88
C ASN A 436 3.79 -30.86 -11.33
N VAL A 437 3.50 -30.73 -12.63
CA VAL A 437 2.31 -31.32 -13.24
C VAL A 437 2.45 -32.84 -13.22
N MET A 438 1.47 -33.51 -12.63
CA MET A 438 1.31 -34.95 -12.61
C MET A 438 -0.05 -35.26 -13.20
N CYS A 439 -0.04 -35.73 -14.45
CA CYS A 439 -1.21 -36.15 -15.18
C CYS A 439 -0.91 -37.50 -15.84
N GLU A 440 -1.56 -38.56 -15.36
CA GLU A 440 -1.17 -39.94 -15.68
C GLU A 440 -2.22 -40.64 -16.54
N TYR A 441 -1.77 -41.51 -17.44
CA TYR A 441 -2.67 -42.30 -18.28
C TYR A 441 -3.45 -43.32 -17.44
N ILE A 442 -4.76 -43.43 -17.69
CA ILE A 442 -5.64 -44.39 -17.02
C ILE A 442 -5.85 -45.60 -17.94
N ASP A 443 -5.41 -46.78 -17.49
CA ASP A 443 -5.76 -48.04 -18.16
C ASP A 443 -7.26 -48.34 -18.00
N ASN A 444 -7.98 -48.30 -19.11
CA ASN A 444 -9.43 -48.49 -19.14
C ASN A 444 -9.90 -49.91 -18.81
N ARG A 445 -8.98 -50.88 -18.70
CA ARG A 445 -9.27 -52.29 -18.35
C ARG A 445 -9.24 -52.54 -16.85
N LEU A 446 -8.59 -51.67 -16.08
CA LEU A 446 -8.50 -51.78 -14.62
C LEU A 446 -9.80 -51.34 -13.95
N LEU A 447 -9.96 -51.71 -12.68
CA LEU A 447 -11.08 -51.23 -11.88
C LEU A 447 -10.81 -49.79 -11.43
N PHE A 448 -11.85 -48.97 -11.29
CA PHE A 448 -11.69 -47.59 -10.76
C PHE A 448 -10.96 -47.56 -9.42
N ARG A 449 -11.26 -48.51 -8.52
CA ARG A 449 -10.55 -48.64 -7.23
C ARG A 449 -9.06 -48.97 -7.40
N SER A 450 -8.69 -49.75 -8.41
CA SER A 450 -7.30 -50.09 -8.69
C SER A 450 -6.51 -48.90 -9.24
N CYS A 451 -7.20 -47.96 -9.91
CA CYS A 451 -6.65 -46.68 -10.33
C CYS A 451 -6.55 -45.64 -9.20
N GLN A 452 -6.89 -46.00 -7.95
CA GLN A 452 -6.86 -45.11 -6.79
C GLN A 452 -7.76 -43.87 -6.89
N LEU A 453 -8.79 -43.93 -7.74
CA LEU A 453 -9.73 -42.83 -7.93
C LEU A 453 -10.68 -42.68 -6.75
N GLU A 454 -10.87 -41.44 -6.30
CA GLU A 454 -11.68 -41.03 -5.16
C GLU A 454 -12.68 -39.92 -5.53
N ASP A 455 -13.59 -39.62 -4.59
CA ASP A 455 -14.56 -38.53 -4.74
C ASP A 455 -13.84 -37.19 -4.95
N GLY A 456 -14.19 -36.49 -6.04
CA GLY A 456 -13.58 -35.22 -6.44
C GLY A 456 -12.47 -35.35 -7.48
N ASP A 457 -12.09 -36.55 -7.89
CA ASP A 457 -11.04 -36.72 -8.91
C ASP A 457 -11.48 -36.22 -10.28
N ILE A 458 -10.50 -35.76 -11.04
CA ILE A 458 -10.71 -35.17 -12.35
C ILE A 458 -10.05 -36.08 -13.38
N ILE A 459 -10.87 -36.55 -14.32
CA ILE A 459 -10.42 -37.28 -15.50
C ILE A 459 -10.44 -36.33 -16.68
N CYS A 460 -9.27 -36.05 -17.23
CA CYS A 460 -9.12 -35.40 -18.51
C CYS A 460 -9.15 -36.47 -19.61
N PHE A 461 -9.80 -36.19 -20.73
CA PHE A 461 -9.84 -37.13 -21.84
C PHE A 461 -9.75 -36.41 -23.18
N GLN A 462 -9.33 -37.15 -24.21
CA GLN A 462 -9.15 -36.64 -25.56
C GLN A 462 -9.30 -37.77 -26.60
N LYS A 463 -9.36 -37.40 -27.88
CA LYS A 463 -9.19 -38.37 -28.96
C LYS A 463 -7.72 -38.78 -29.06
N PRO A 464 -7.41 -40.06 -29.35
CA PRO A 464 -6.05 -40.50 -29.56
C PRO A 464 -5.43 -39.79 -30.77
N SER A 465 -4.15 -39.43 -30.62
CA SER A 465 -3.38 -38.86 -31.72
C SER A 465 -3.14 -39.92 -32.79
N LYS A 466 -3.43 -39.62 -34.06
CA LYS A 466 -3.09 -40.52 -35.17
C LYS A 466 -1.56 -40.56 -35.33
N PRO A 467 -0.96 -41.71 -35.68
CA PRO A 467 0.50 -41.83 -35.81
C PRO A 467 1.10 -40.82 -36.80
N ASP A 468 0.39 -40.49 -37.88
CA ASP A 468 0.82 -39.49 -38.89
C ASP A 468 0.65 -38.02 -38.43
N SER A 469 0.13 -37.78 -37.21
CA SER A 469 -0.21 -36.45 -36.70
C SER A 469 0.61 -36.02 -35.48
N ALA A 470 1.59 -36.81 -35.05
CA ALA A 470 2.45 -36.48 -33.90
C ALA A 470 3.18 -35.14 -34.07
N ASP A 471 3.52 -34.75 -35.31
CA ASP A 471 4.16 -33.46 -35.63
C ASP A 471 3.15 -32.33 -35.96
N ARG A 472 1.83 -32.61 -35.95
CA ARG A 472 0.81 -31.66 -36.40
C ARG A 472 0.34 -30.73 -35.29
N TYR A 473 0.42 -31.15 -34.04
CA TYR A 473 -0.09 -30.40 -32.88
C TYR A 473 1.06 -30.02 -31.95
N ARG A 474 1.09 -28.77 -31.51
CA ARG A 474 2.11 -28.26 -30.57
C ARG A 474 2.07 -28.98 -29.22
N PHE A 475 0.86 -29.35 -28.77
CA PHE A 475 0.60 -30.10 -27.55
C PHE A 475 -0.32 -31.28 -27.89
N PRO A 476 0.22 -32.47 -28.19
CA PRO A 476 -0.56 -33.59 -28.69
C PRO A 476 -1.41 -34.28 -27.61
N ASP A 477 -1.11 -34.05 -26.33
CA ASP A 477 -1.78 -34.72 -25.21
C ASP A 477 -2.06 -33.80 -24.01
N VAL A 478 -2.96 -34.23 -23.11
CA VAL A 478 -3.31 -33.48 -21.90
C VAL A 478 -2.07 -33.15 -21.04
N PRO A 479 -1.18 -34.12 -20.74
CA PRO A 479 -0.01 -33.84 -19.89
C PRO A 479 0.91 -32.75 -20.47
N SER A 480 1.18 -32.76 -21.77
CA SER A 480 2.00 -31.75 -22.46
C SER A 480 1.32 -30.38 -22.44
N PHE A 481 0.01 -30.31 -22.68
CA PHE A 481 -0.75 -29.07 -22.60
C PHE A 481 -0.75 -28.47 -21.19
N LEU A 482 -1.01 -29.28 -20.15
CA LEU A 482 -0.98 -28.81 -18.76
C LEU A 482 0.42 -28.36 -18.33
N THR A 483 1.46 -29.06 -18.80
CA THR A 483 2.86 -28.66 -18.57
C THR A 483 3.18 -27.32 -19.21
N TYR A 484 2.69 -27.09 -20.43
CA TYR A 484 2.79 -25.80 -21.10
C TYR A 484 2.08 -24.70 -20.31
N ILE A 485 0.81 -24.89 -19.93
CA ILE A 485 0.04 -23.89 -19.18
C ILE A 485 0.72 -23.53 -17.86
N ARG A 486 1.25 -24.52 -17.12
CA ARG A 486 2.00 -24.26 -15.88
C ARG A 486 3.19 -23.33 -16.10
N ASN A 487 3.96 -23.63 -17.13
CA ASN A 487 5.19 -22.92 -17.43
C ASN A 487 4.95 -21.65 -18.25
N ARG A 488 3.75 -21.41 -18.76
CA ARG A 488 3.43 -20.18 -19.50
C ARG A 488 3.56 -18.96 -18.59
N GLN A 489 4.25 -17.94 -19.07
CA GLN A 489 4.37 -16.63 -18.46
C GLN A 489 4.33 -15.56 -19.55
N VAL A 490 3.44 -14.58 -19.41
CA VAL A 490 3.50 -13.36 -20.20
C VAL A 490 4.44 -12.40 -19.48
N VAL A 491 5.45 -11.91 -20.17
CA VAL A 491 6.45 -10.98 -19.63
C VAL A 491 6.32 -9.65 -20.36
N HIS A 492 6.17 -8.57 -19.60
CA HIS A 492 6.15 -7.20 -20.08
C HIS A 492 7.59 -6.67 -20.13
N PHE A 493 8.02 -6.22 -21.30
CA PHE A 493 9.35 -5.67 -21.52
C PHE A 493 9.29 -4.15 -21.61
N ARG A 494 10.17 -3.50 -20.84
CA ARG A 494 10.34 -2.04 -20.84
C ARG A 494 11.77 -1.68 -21.21
N SER A 495 11.96 -0.68 -22.04
CA SER A 495 13.30 -0.11 -22.24
C SER A 495 13.80 0.52 -20.93
N LEU A 496 15.08 0.34 -20.62
CA LEU A 496 15.71 0.97 -19.45
C LEU A 496 15.68 2.50 -19.54
N GLU A 497 15.63 3.07 -20.75
CA GLU A 497 15.47 4.51 -20.98
C GLU A 497 14.07 5.02 -20.65
N LYS A 498 13.05 4.14 -20.75
CA LYS A 498 11.63 4.44 -20.52
C LYS A 498 11.01 3.43 -19.55
N PRO A 499 11.42 3.42 -18.27
CA PRO A 499 11.07 2.33 -17.34
C PRO A 499 9.61 2.29 -16.88
N LYS A 500 8.79 3.25 -17.33
CA LYS A 500 7.36 3.35 -16.98
C LYS A 500 6.42 2.81 -18.06
N ASP A 501 6.90 2.65 -19.29
CA ASP A 501 6.07 2.31 -20.43
C ASP A 501 6.33 0.87 -20.87
N ASP A 502 5.27 0.06 -20.96
CA ASP A 502 5.35 -1.27 -21.56
C ASP A 502 5.52 -1.11 -23.07
N GLU A 503 6.66 -1.56 -23.60
CA GLU A 503 6.98 -1.42 -25.02
C GLU A 503 6.40 -2.58 -25.83
N PHE A 504 6.52 -3.79 -25.28
CA PHE A 504 5.87 -4.99 -25.79
C PHE A 504 5.77 -6.05 -24.70
N CYS A 505 4.98 -7.09 -24.95
CA CYS A 505 4.95 -8.29 -24.14
C CYS A 505 5.25 -9.53 -24.98
N LEU A 506 5.84 -10.54 -24.34
CA LEU A 506 6.10 -11.85 -24.95
C LEU A 506 5.56 -12.95 -24.05
N GLU A 507 4.96 -13.95 -24.67
CA GLU A 507 4.61 -15.19 -23.99
C GLU A 507 5.78 -16.17 -24.06
N MET A 508 6.24 -16.63 -22.91
CA MET A 508 7.46 -17.41 -22.76
C MET A 508 7.29 -18.50 -21.71
N SER A 509 8.19 -19.48 -21.72
CA SER A 509 8.19 -20.51 -20.69
C SER A 509 9.02 -20.05 -19.49
N LYS A 510 8.50 -20.22 -18.27
CA LYS A 510 9.17 -19.97 -16.98
C LYS A 510 10.50 -20.71 -16.85
N ILE A 511 10.65 -21.82 -17.56
CA ILE A 511 11.86 -22.65 -17.58
C ILE A 511 12.87 -22.22 -18.64
N PHE A 512 12.57 -21.21 -19.47
CA PHE A 512 13.52 -20.71 -20.46
C PHE A 512 14.79 -20.21 -19.79
N THR A 513 15.93 -20.54 -20.40
CA THR A 513 17.24 -20.04 -19.98
C THR A 513 17.42 -18.59 -20.38
N TYR A 514 18.47 -17.94 -19.85
CA TYR A 514 18.82 -16.58 -20.25
C TYR A 514 18.95 -16.41 -21.76
N ASP A 515 19.65 -17.34 -22.41
CA ASP A 515 19.89 -17.31 -23.86
C ASP A 515 18.58 -17.40 -24.66
N GLN A 516 17.67 -18.28 -24.25
CA GLN A 516 16.35 -18.42 -24.90
C GLN A 516 15.48 -17.17 -24.70
N VAL A 517 15.63 -16.50 -23.55
CA VAL A 517 14.90 -15.25 -23.30
C VAL A 517 15.41 -14.14 -24.21
N VAL A 518 16.73 -13.93 -24.26
CA VAL A 518 17.29 -12.85 -25.11
C VAL A 518 17.12 -13.13 -26.59
N GLU A 519 17.13 -14.38 -27.05
CA GLU A 519 16.84 -14.74 -28.45
C GLU A 519 15.44 -14.28 -28.87
N LYS A 520 14.42 -14.54 -28.05
CA LYS A 520 13.04 -14.09 -28.29
C LYS A 520 12.91 -12.57 -28.26
N VAL A 521 13.63 -11.91 -27.36
CA VAL A 521 13.65 -10.44 -27.28
C VAL A 521 14.35 -9.85 -28.51
N ALA A 522 15.45 -10.46 -28.97
CA ALA A 522 16.18 -10.05 -30.16
C ALA A 522 15.36 -10.19 -31.44
N GLU A 523 14.67 -11.32 -31.62
CA GLU A 523 13.70 -11.51 -32.71
C GLU A 523 12.64 -10.41 -32.72
N LYS A 524 12.14 -10.01 -31.54
CA LYS A 524 11.10 -8.98 -31.42
C LYS A 524 11.61 -7.57 -31.71
N LEU A 525 12.85 -7.28 -31.35
CA LEU A 525 13.50 -5.98 -31.56
C LEU A 525 14.19 -5.83 -32.93
N GLY A 526 14.37 -6.94 -33.66
CA GLY A 526 15.13 -6.95 -34.91
C GLY A 526 16.64 -6.78 -34.68
N VAL A 527 17.16 -7.28 -33.56
CA VAL A 527 18.60 -7.25 -33.23
C VAL A 527 19.23 -8.55 -33.72
N ASP A 528 20.26 -8.46 -34.58
CA ASP A 528 20.90 -9.64 -35.21
C ASP A 528 21.65 -10.53 -34.21
N ASP A 529 22.19 -9.94 -33.14
CA ASP A 529 22.98 -10.64 -32.12
C ASP A 529 22.28 -10.58 -30.75
N PRO A 530 21.63 -11.66 -30.30
CA PRO A 530 20.95 -11.71 -29.01
C PRO A 530 21.86 -11.45 -27.81
N SER A 531 23.16 -11.71 -27.94
CA SER A 531 24.12 -11.50 -26.84
C SER A 531 24.31 -10.01 -26.50
N LYS A 532 23.87 -9.10 -27.37
CA LYS A 532 23.88 -7.65 -27.13
C LYS A 532 22.72 -7.19 -26.24
N ILE A 533 21.77 -8.04 -25.90
CA ILE A 533 20.65 -7.67 -25.05
C ILE A 533 21.02 -7.91 -23.60
N ARG A 534 20.91 -6.86 -22.76
CA ARG A 534 21.07 -6.96 -21.32
C ARG A 534 19.71 -6.79 -20.64
N LEU A 535 19.40 -7.73 -19.75
CA LEU A 535 18.14 -7.74 -18.99
C LEU A 535 18.36 -7.23 -17.56
N THR A 536 17.37 -6.54 -17.01
CA THR A 536 17.33 -6.07 -15.62
C THR A 536 16.00 -6.44 -14.98
N SER A 537 16.04 -7.05 -13.79
CA SER A 537 14.83 -7.41 -13.04
C SER A 537 14.09 -6.19 -12.50
N HIS A 538 12.78 -6.32 -12.29
CA HIS A 538 11.97 -5.33 -11.61
C HIS A 538 12.09 -5.37 -10.08
N ASN A 539 12.02 -4.20 -9.44
CA ASN A 539 11.88 -4.05 -7.99
C ASN A 539 10.43 -3.65 -7.67
N CYS A 540 9.67 -4.62 -7.16
CA CYS A 540 8.26 -4.47 -6.79
C CYS A 540 7.99 -3.42 -5.70
N TYR A 541 8.96 -3.09 -4.83
CA TYR A 541 8.78 -2.11 -3.76
C TYR A 541 8.95 -0.67 -4.24
N SER A 542 9.95 -0.42 -5.09
CA SER A 542 10.20 0.90 -5.66
C SER A 542 9.49 1.14 -6.98
N GLN A 543 8.93 0.10 -7.61
CA GLN A 543 8.33 0.14 -8.95
C GLN A 543 9.32 0.66 -10.01
N GLN A 544 10.58 0.24 -9.90
CA GLN A 544 11.71 0.67 -10.75
C GLN A 544 12.60 -0.53 -11.11
N PRO A 545 13.47 -0.43 -12.15
CA PRO A 545 14.49 -1.44 -12.40
C PRO A 545 15.41 -1.61 -11.18
N LYS A 546 15.87 -2.84 -10.92
CA LYS A 546 16.89 -3.07 -9.90
C LYS A 546 18.18 -2.33 -10.28
N PRO A 547 18.96 -1.83 -9.29
CA PRO A 547 20.21 -1.12 -9.56
C PRO A 547 21.26 -1.95 -10.32
N GLN A 548 21.22 -3.28 -10.19
CA GLN A 548 22.16 -4.18 -10.86
C GLN A 548 21.43 -4.99 -11.94
N PRO A 549 21.91 -4.96 -13.19
CA PRO A 549 21.36 -5.80 -14.26
C PRO A 549 21.64 -7.28 -13.98
N ILE A 550 20.85 -8.16 -14.60
CA ILE A 550 21.06 -9.60 -14.55
C ILE A 550 22.35 -9.91 -15.31
N LYS A 551 23.30 -10.58 -14.65
CA LYS A 551 24.55 -10.98 -15.29
C LYS A 551 24.29 -11.99 -16.40
N TYR A 552 25.16 -12.08 -17.42
CA TYR A 552 25.06 -13.10 -18.45
C TYR A 552 25.03 -14.49 -17.82
N ARG A 553 23.93 -15.23 -18.03
CA ARG A 553 23.68 -16.54 -17.39
C ARG A 553 23.81 -16.53 -15.86
N GLY A 554 23.61 -15.37 -15.22
CA GLY A 554 23.71 -15.22 -13.77
C GLY A 554 22.54 -15.84 -13.00
N VAL A 555 21.46 -16.18 -13.71
CA VAL A 555 20.31 -16.91 -13.21
C VAL A 555 19.92 -17.98 -14.22
N GLU A 556 19.41 -19.12 -13.74
CA GLU A 556 19.18 -20.30 -14.58
C GLU A 556 17.93 -20.16 -15.45
N ARG A 557 16.83 -19.66 -14.87
CA ARG A 557 15.51 -19.68 -15.52
C ARG A 557 14.84 -18.31 -15.50
N LEU A 558 13.93 -18.08 -16.44
CA LEU A 558 13.08 -16.89 -16.50
C LEU A 558 12.35 -16.65 -15.18
N LEU A 559 11.86 -17.69 -14.53
CA LEU A 559 11.20 -17.57 -13.22
C LEU A 559 12.10 -16.85 -12.19
N ASP A 560 13.40 -17.14 -12.17
CA ASP A 560 14.34 -16.54 -11.23
C ASP A 560 14.63 -15.07 -11.57
N MET A 561 14.58 -14.70 -12.86
CA MET A 561 14.70 -13.31 -13.31
C MET A 561 13.56 -12.43 -12.79
N LEU A 562 12.39 -13.04 -12.62
CA LEU A 562 11.14 -12.39 -12.25
C LEU A 562 10.91 -12.30 -10.73
N ILE A 563 11.71 -12.99 -9.91
CA ILE A 563 11.53 -13.04 -8.46
C ILE A 563 12.32 -11.92 -7.74
N HIS A 564 11.67 -11.28 -6.77
CA HIS A 564 12.30 -10.37 -5.81
C HIS A 564 11.70 -10.55 -4.42
N TYR A 565 12.51 -10.95 -3.43
CA TYR A 565 12.11 -11.16 -2.02
C TYR A 565 10.75 -11.90 -1.87
N ASN A 566 10.58 -13.00 -2.60
CA ASN A 566 9.38 -13.86 -2.62
C ASN A 566 8.15 -13.30 -3.35
N GLN A 567 8.24 -12.13 -3.99
CA GLN A 567 7.24 -11.66 -4.94
C GLN A 567 7.69 -11.95 -6.37
N THR A 568 6.78 -12.47 -7.17
CA THR A 568 6.94 -12.66 -8.61
C THR A 568 6.42 -11.43 -9.34
N SER A 569 7.25 -10.87 -10.22
CA SER A 569 6.89 -9.80 -11.17
C SER A 569 6.68 -10.43 -12.55
N ASP A 570 5.96 -9.75 -13.44
CA ASP A 570 5.89 -10.08 -14.86
C ASP A 570 6.67 -9.07 -15.72
N ILE A 571 7.37 -8.11 -15.10
CA ILE A 571 8.13 -7.07 -15.79
C ILE A 571 9.63 -7.41 -15.84
N LEU A 572 10.23 -7.27 -17.02
CA LEU A 572 11.67 -7.19 -17.24
C LEU A 572 12.03 -5.92 -17.98
N TYR A 573 13.18 -5.36 -17.66
CA TYR A 573 13.76 -4.24 -18.40
C TYR A 573 14.83 -4.76 -19.34
N TYR A 574 14.98 -4.11 -20.49
CA TYR A 574 16.05 -4.42 -21.43
C TYR A 574 16.78 -3.17 -21.90
N GLU A 575 17.99 -3.37 -22.39
CA GLU A 575 18.76 -2.41 -23.17
C GLU A 575 19.56 -3.17 -24.23
N VAL A 576 19.81 -2.51 -25.36
CA VAL A 576 20.63 -3.04 -26.45
C VAL A 576 22.02 -2.43 -26.34
N LEU A 577 23.03 -3.27 -26.19
CA LEU A 577 24.43 -2.89 -26.03
C LEU A 577 25.14 -2.80 -27.39
N ASP A 578 26.19 -1.98 -27.46
CA ASP A 578 27.03 -1.90 -28.66
C ASP A 578 27.85 -3.17 -28.89
N ILE A 579 28.30 -3.80 -27.80
CA ILE A 579 29.10 -5.03 -27.76
C ILE A 579 28.36 -6.17 -27.04
N PRO A 580 28.66 -7.44 -27.36
CA PRO A 580 28.13 -8.60 -26.64
C PRO A 580 28.29 -8.50 -25.12
N LEU A 581 27.24 -8.82 -24.36
CA LEU A 581 27.25 -8.82 -22.90
C LEU A 581 28.37 -9.71 -22.30
N PRO A 582 28.67 -10.92 -22.83
CA PRO A 582 29.78 -11.73 -22.31
C PRO A 582 31.13 -11.01 -22.42
N GLU A 583 31.35 -10.28 -23.51
CA GLU A 583 32.57 -9.49 -23.73
C GLU A 583 32.59 -8.28 -22.78
N LEU A 584 31.49 -7.53 -22.70
CA LEU A 584 31.35 -6.39 -21.79
C LEU A 584 31.65 -6.77 -20.33
N GLN A 585 31.23 -7.96 -19.91
CA GLN A 585 31.49 -8.45 -18.55
C GLN A 585 32.93 -8.89 -18.30
N ALA A 586 33.67 -9.23 -19.34
CA ALA A 586 35.11 -9.52 -19.25
C ALA A 586 35.96 -8.24 -19.17
N LEU A 587 35.41 -7.09 -19.60
CA LEU A 587 36.09 -5.80 -19.52
C LEU A 587 36.21 -5.34 -18.06
N LYS A 588 37.38 -4.78 -17.72
CA LYS A 588 37.58 -4.11 -16.43
C LYS A 588 37.26 -2.63 -16.57
N THR A 589 36.33 -2.14 -15.76
CA THR A 589 36.06 -0.70 -15.65
C THR A 589 37.21 -0.01 -14.93
N LEU A 590 37.82 0.98 -15.58
CA LEU A 590 38.90 1.76 -15.00
C LEU A 590 38.35 3.15 -14.66
N LYS A 591 38.22 3.42 -13.37
CA LYS A 591 37.76 4.71 -12.87
C LYS A 591 38.96 5.63 -12.74
N VAL A 592 39.10 6.61 -13.64
CA VAL A 592 40.19 7.58 -13.61
C VAL A 592 39.68 8.86 -12.96
N THR A 593 40.23 9.18 -11.80
CA THR A 593 39.95 10.44 -11.10
C THR A 593 41.02 11.45 -11.48
N TYR A 594 40.65 12.53 -12.16
CA TYR A 594 41.56 13.61 -12.48
C TYR A 594 41.45 14.72 -11.43
N HIS A 595 42.56 15.03 -10.75
CA HIS A 595 42.66 16.15 -9.81
C HIS A 595 43.36 17.33 -10.47
N HIS A 596 42.66 18.45 -10.60
CA HIS A 596 43.24 19.67 -11.17
C HIS A 596 44.01 20.44 -10.08
N ALA A 597 45.27 20.78 -10.33
CA ALA A 597 46.16 21.34 -9.30
C ALA A 597 45.79 22.75 -8.79
N THR A 598 44.76 23.40 -9.34
CA THR A 598 44.41 24.80 -9.03
C THR A 598 42.90 25.09 -8.91
N LYS A 599 42.04 24.06 -9.00
CA LYS A 599 40.59 24.18 -8.78
C LYS A 599 40.07 22.93 -8.06
N ASP A 600 39.27 23.11 -7.01
CA ASP A 600 38.57 22.06 -6.26
C ASP A 600 37.42 21.42 -7.08
N GLU A 601 37.67 21.05 -8.33
CA GLU A 601 36.73 20.31 -9.17
C GLU A 601 37.29 18.92 -9.48
N VAL A 602 36.57 17.89 -9.03
CA VAL A 602 36.87 16.48 -9.32
C VAL A 602 36.05 16.07 -10.54
N ILE A 603 36.72 15.73 -11.64
CA ILE A 603 36.07 15.22 -12.85
C ILE A 603 36.25 13.70 -12.89
N PHE A 604 35.15 12.97 -13.03
CA PHE A 604 35.13 11.51 -13.17
C PHE A 604 35.10 11.14 -14.66
N LEU A 605 36.05 10.31 -15.10
CA LEU A 605 36.05 9.71 -16.43
C LEU A 605 36.06 8.19 -16.27
N ASP A 606 35.01 7.53 -16.78
CA ASP A 606 34.90 6.08 -16.80
C ASP A 606 35.42 5.55 -18.15
N PHE A 607 36.49 4.74 -18.13
CA PHE A 607 37.03 4.09 -19.32
C PHE A 607 36.72 2.58 -19.29
N LEU A 608 36.25 2.05 -20.42
CA LEU A 608 36.15 0.62 -20.67
C LEU A 608 37.48 0.15 -21.28
N ASN A 609 38.18 -0.77 -20.62
CA ASN A 609 39.47 -1.28 -21.10
C ASN A 609 39.32 -2.71 -21.63
N CYS A 610 39.72 -2.95 -22.88
CA CYS A 610 39.84 -4.30 -23.45
C CYS A 610 40.89 -5.10 -22.66
N GLY A 611 40.46 -6.22 -22.07
CA GLY A 611 41.39 -7.17 -21.45
C GLY A 611 42.34 -7.74 -22.49
N CYS A 612 43.61 -7.92 -22.10
CA CYS A 612 44.67 -8.50 -22.91
C CYS A 612 44.33 -9.86 -23.54
#